data_AF-A0AAD1VY76-F1
#
_entry.id   AF-A0AAD1VY76-F1
#
_cell.length_a   1.000
_cell.length_b   1.000
_cell.length_c   1.000
_cell.angle_alpha   90.00
_cell.angle_beta   90.00
_cell.angle_gamma   90.00
#
_symmetry.space_group_name_H-M   'P 1'
#
loop_
_entity.id
_entity.type
_entity.pdbx_description
1 polymer ?
#
loop_
_entity_poly.entity_id
_entity_poly.type
_entity_poly.pdbx_seq_one_letter_code
_entity_poly.pdbx_strand_id
1 'polypeptide(L)'
;MWSDRHRAARHLQRFLSGVNEDVKKGDSSGSFLYEDDLQVHVVRAGQCKSLDNFWSGSGVTFIFEKKPFRLEEDLLDESQHNGSHVSDLALQESSQPMAVPTMRARQLLSSYTLAQNPNMTQLRDGKPVDILPPMWVRCDGSDSEGTCWLGAEPIKANRNEITGMSFRMVTCAGPTADKTLFPSLEMLRKSHRERHHSSAMQTRGFAQYDLFGTNTVENSVIESQSSVMVDFVWNGVDSILQIPPLTSAATLNIKVESGDLRSPVYPVYKELDFLLVLADGLKTGVTEWPETSESKSAVELVQELLNELKNKLDGVNNTGTKKDPEKVKSDVAAVDSSIQSFITERGDLDFAEMVWCKMRKSVSSYQDAVSCFSLIIQALKHGEVHPWIHRGSSSTLSKLIQQSYHGSMQSISLSGLTPIRMLLEIGLDKMKKDYINCFIGQDLATFNYLDYFITPSVELEEQVHRVKKLHHMLEVVVICNAFLTLGHENLFPLTQSCLKYYKENPWNEQHVFQLPIRPSIISHFYQESHPHIWRVEVLSGHGQKELKTSWQLSSRSAVDHVCFDIPDVPVDMTLSGESEEIQYYRTQVSCSQVHFV
;
A
#
# COMPACT_ATOMS: atom_id res chain seq x y z
N MET A 1 12.95 -51.04 2.84
CA MET A 1 12.51 -49.99 3.78
C MET A 1 13.59 -48.95 4.08
N TRP A 2 14.71 -49.29 4.74
CA TRP A 2 15.77 -48.28 5.00
C TRP A 2 16.51 -47.83 3.73
N SER A 3 16.82 -48.75 2.81
CA SER A 3 17.46 -48.41 1.52
C SER A 3 16.63 -47.42 0.68
N ASP A 4 15.31 -47.60 0.67
CA ASP A 4 14.38 -46.74 -0.07
C ASP A 4 14.32 -45.33 0.50
N ARG A 5 14.31 -45.19 1.84
CA ARG A 5 14.38 -43.89 2.52
C ARG A 5 15.69 -43.16 2.24
N HIS A 6 16.82 -43.87 2.21
CA HIS A 6 18.12 -43.28 1.87
C HIS A 6 18.21 -42.87 0.39
N ARG A 7 17.54 -43.61 -0.50
CA ARG A 7 17.44 -43.23 -1.92
C ARG A 7 16.61 -41.96 -2.09
N ALA A 8 15.44 -41.90 -1.44
CA ALA A 8 14.56 -40.73 -1.48
C ALA A 8 15.24 -39.47 -0.91
N ALA A 9 15.93 -39.60 0.23
CA ALA A 9 16.70 -38.50 0.82
C ALA A 9 17.81 -37.99 -0.11
N ARG A 10 18.57 -38.90 -0.75
CA ARG A 10 19.60 -38.52 -1.75
C ARG A 10 19.01 -37.83 -2.96
N HIS A 11 17.89 -38.33 -3.47
CA HIS A 11 17.21 -37.75 -4.62
C HIS A 11 16.75 -36.32 -4.33
N LEU A 12 16.04 -36.14 -3.21
CA LEU A 12 15.58 -34.84 -2.75
C LEU A 12 16.73 -33.85 -2.52
N GLN A 13 17.82 -34.31 -1.90
CA GLN A 13 19.00 -33.47 -1.66
C GLN A 13 19.61 -32.97 -2.95
N ARG A 14 19.84 -33.86 -3.93
CA ARG A 14 20.43 -33.47 -5.22
C ARG A 14 19.55 -32.48 -5.96
N PHE A 15 18.24 -32.72 -5.97
CA PHE A 15 17.28 -31.81 -6.57
C PHE A 15 17.33 -30.42 -5.94
N LEU A 16 17.17 -30.32 -4.62
CA LEU A 16 17.15 -29.03 -3.92
C LEU A 16 18.50 -28.29 -3.98
N SER A 17 19.62 -29.02 -3.99
CA SER A 17 20.94 -28.41 -4.22
C SER A 17 21.04 -27.80 -5.62
N GLY A 18 20.56 -28.51 -6.66
CA GLY A 18 20.51 -27.98 -8.03
C GLY A 18 19.67 -26.72 -8.13
N VAL A 19 18.44 -26.76 -7.58
CA VAL A 19 17.55 -25.60 -7.51
C VAL A 19 18.22 -24.41 -6.78
N ASN A 20 18.89 -24.67 -5.66
CA ASN A 20 19.58 -23.61 -4.91
C ASN A 20 20.76 -23.01 -5.68
N GLU A 21 21.48 -23.79 -6.49
CA GLU A 21 22.54 -23.28 -7.35
C GLU A 21 21.99 -22.42 -8.48
N ASP A 22 20.90 -22.84 -9.12
CA ASP A 22 20.26 -22.09 -10.21
C ASP A 22 19.72 -20.74 -9.70
N VAL A 23 19.13 -20.74 -8.51
CA VAL A 23 18.67 -19.50 -7.84
C VAL A 23 19.84 -18.57 -7.52
N LYS A 24 21.00 -19.10 -7.12
CA LYS A 24 22.21 -18.30 -6.86
C LYS A 24 22.81 -17.70 -8.12
N LYS A 25 22.67 -18.37 -9.28
CA LYS A 25 23.12 -17.88 -10.59
C LYS A 25 22.21 -16.79 -11.17
N GLY A 26 21.01 -16.61 -10.61
CA GLY A 26 20.06 -15.59 -11.02
C GLY A 26 19.13 -16.02 -12.15
N ASP A 27 19.16 -17.29 -12.55
CA ASP A 27 18.55 -17.79 -13.79
C ASP A 27 17.08 -18.24 -13.66
N SER A 28 16.44 -18.13 -12.49
CA SER A 28 15.06 -18.64 -12.36
C SER A 28 14.25 -18.02 -11.22
N SER A 29 13.16 -17.35 -11.60
CA SER A 29 11.98 -17.12 -10.76
C SER A 29 10.84 -17.97 -11.32
N GLY A 30 10.71 -19.21 -10.85
CA GLY A 30 9.70 -20.15 -11.36
C GLY A 30 9.53 -21.39 -10.47
N SER A 31 8.58 -22.25 -10.82
CA SER A 31 8.39 -23.55 -10.16
C SER A 31 9.29 -24.62 -10.77
N PHE A 32 9.84 -25.50 -9.93
CA PHE A 32 10.68 -26.62 -10.32
C PHE A 32 9.92 -27.91 -10.11
N LEU A 33 9.80 -28.74 -11.15
CA LEU A 33 9.14 -30.04 -11.05
C LEU A 33 10.05 -31.03 -10.32
N TYR A 34 9.57 -31.60 -9.21
CA TYR A 34 10.30 -32.60 -8.44
C TYR A 34 9.87 -34.04 -8.80
N GLU A 35 8.56 -34.27 -8.85
CA GLU A 35 7.91 -35.51 -9.28
C GLU A 35 6.67 -35.12 -10.12
N ASP A 36 6.06 -36.08 -10.82
CA ASP A 36 4.99 -35.81 -11.81
C ASP A 36 3.83 -34.94 -11.26
N ASP A 37 3.53 -35.09 -9.97
CA ASP A 37 2.47 -34.39 -9.25
C ASP A 37 2.96 -33.33 -8.25
N LEU A 38 4.28 -33.12 -8.10
CA LEU A 38 4.86 -32.23 -7.10
C LEU A 38 5.81 -31.21 -7.70
N GLN A 39 5.60 -29.94 -7.35
CA GLN A 39 6.47 -28.84 -7.71
C GLN A 39 6.99 -28.09 -6.50
N VAL A 40 8.14 -27.42 -6.68
CA VAL A 40 8.82 -26.64 -5.66
C VAL A 40 8.98 -25.21 -6.13
N HIS A 41 8.48 -24.27 -5.33
CA HIS A 41 8.73 -22.85 -5.52
C HIS A 41 9.87 -22.39 -4.62
N VAL A 42 10.63 -21.43 -5.13
CA VAL A 42 11.67 -20.75 -4.37
C VAL A 42 11.21 -19.34 -4.10
N VAL A 43 11.03 -19.03 -2.82
CA VAL A 43 10.43 -17.77 -2.38
C VAL A 43 11.42 -17.03 -1.49
N ARG A 44 11.57 -15.72 -1.71
CA ARG A 44 12.32 -14.84 -0.81
C ARG A 44 11.38 -14.25 0.25
N ALA A 45 11.92 -13.86 1.40
CA ALA A 45 11.16 -13.18 2.45
C ALA A 45 10.24 -12.07 1.89
N GLY A 46 8.96 -12.09 2.26
CA GLY A 46 7.96 -11.12 1.80
C GLY A 46 7.26 -11.44 0.47
N GLN A 47 7.64 -12.52 -0.22
CA GLN A 47 7.02 -12.92 -1.50
C GLN A 47 5.86 -13.92 -1.35
N CYS A 48 5.63 -14.51 -0.16
CA CYS A 48 4.52 -15.44 0.07
C CYS A 48 3.69 -14.98 1.27
N LYS A 49 2.69 -14.14 1.00
CA LYS A 49 1.80 -13.56 2.01
C LYS A 49 1.19 -14.61 2.96
N SER A 50 0.77 -15.75 2.43
CA SER A 50 0.20 -16.89 3.19
C SER A 50 1.16 -17.40 4.28
N LEU A 51 2.45 -17.48 3.98
CA LEU A 51 3.48 -17.93 4.93
C LEU A 51 3.96 -16.78 5.84
N ASP A 52 4.13 -15.58 5.26
CA ASP A 52 4.58 -14.38 5.97
C ASP A 52 3.61 -13.99 7.12
N ASN A 53 2.33 -14.37 7.01
CA ASN A 53 1.33 -14.18 8.05
C ASN A 53 1.76 -14.73 9.41
N PHE A 54 2.52 -15.83 9.48
CA PHE A 54 2.85 -16.48 10.74
C PHE A 54 4.33 -16.92 10.86
N TRP A 55 5.13 -16.69 9.82
CA TRP A 55 6.56 -16.96 9.81
C TRP A 55 7.36 -15.83 9.13
N SER A 56 8.31 -15.25 9.86
CA SER A 56 9.15 -14.14 9.39
C SER A 56 10.60 -14.60 9.18
N GLY A 57 10.84 -15.46 8.19
CA GLY A 57 12.18 -15.91 7.85
C GLY A 57 12.97 -14.86 7.07
N SER A 58 14.27 -14.74 7.33
CA SER A 58 15.13 -13.69 6.73
C SER A 58 15.88 -14.14 5.47
N GLY A 59 15.37 -15.14 4.73
CA GLY A 59 16.11 -15.75 3.63
C GLY A 59 15.24 -16.42 2.55
N VAL A 60 15.90 -17.15 1.66
CA VAL A 60 15.25 -18.00 0.65
C VAL A 60 14.58 -19.19 1.34
N THR A 61 13.45 -19.64 0.80
CA THR A 61 12.65 -20.76 1.33
C THR A 61 12.11 -21.61 0.18
N PHE A 62 12.11 -22.93 0.36
CA PHE A 62 11.45 -23.86 -0.56
C PHE A 62 10.00 -24.11 -0.14
N ILE A 63 9.07 -24.03 -1.09
CA ILE A 63 7.66 -24.33 -0.89
C ILE A 63 7.26 -25.48 -1.81
N PHE A 64 6.94 -26.64 -1.23
CA PHE A 64 6.37 -27.77 -1.93
C PHE A 64 4.86 -27.65 -2.03
N GLU A 65 4.34 -27.95 -3.21
CA GLU A 65 2.91 -28.01 -3.48
C GLU A 65 2.60 -29.01 -4.59
N LYS A 66 1.32 -29.34 -4.73
CA LYS A 66 0.86 -30.19 -5.82
C LYS A 66 0.83 -29.38 -7.11
N LYS A 67 1.26 -30.00 -8.22
CA LYS A 67 1.17 -29.39 -9.55
C LYS A 67 -0.31 -29.16 -9.91
N PRO A 68 -0.72 -27.96 -10.34
CA PRO A 68 -2.06 -27.72 -10.84
C PRO A 68 -2.38 -28.65 -12.01
N PHE A 69 -3.55 -29.28 -11.98
CA PHE A 69 -4.05 -29.98 -13.17
C PHE A 69 -4.30 -28.93 -14.26
N ARG A 70 -3.49 -28.96 -15.32
CA ARG A 70 -3.90 -28.37 -16.59
C ARG A 70 -4.89 -29.35 -17.19
N LEU A 71 -6.13 -28.93 -17.40
CA LEU A 71 -6.98 -29.62 -18.36
C LEU A 71 -6.23 -29.59 -19.68
N GLU A 72 -5.68 -30.73 -20.09
CA GLU A 72 -5.18 -30.89 -21.46
C GLU A 72 -6.35 -30.62 -22.40
N GLU A 73 -6.14 -29.70 -23.35
CA GLU A 73 -7.03 -29.38 -24.46
C GLU A 73 -7.14 -30.57 -25.44
N ASP A 74 -7.42 -31.78 -24.96
CA ASP A 74 -7.52 -32.99 -25.78
C ASP A 74 -8.97 -33.50 -25.90
N LEU A 75 -9.96 -32.65 -25.59
CA LEU A 75 -11.39 -32.94 -25.79
C LEU A 75 -12.12 -31.91 -26.67
N LEU A 76 -11.40 -31.04 -27.37
CA LEU A 76 -11.99 -30.11 -28.35
C LEU A 76 -11.39 -30.30 -29.74
N ASP A 77 -11.34 -31.54 -30.22
CA ASP A 77 -11.26 -31.81 -31.64
C ASP A 77 -12.38 -32.78 -32.01
N GLU A 78 -13.56 -32.21 -32.27
CA GLU A 78 -14.59 -32.64 -33.24
C GLU A 78 -15.95 -31.99 -32.91
N SER A 79 -16.10 -30.70 -33.20
CA SER A 79 -17.36 -30.21 -33.80
C SER A 79 -17.17 -28.83 -34.43
N GLN A 80 -17.52 -28.75 -35.71
CA GLN A 80 -17.32 -27.63 -36.61
C GLN A 80 -18.22 -26.43 -36.28
N HIS A 81 -17.67 -25.23 -36.53
CA HIS A 81 -18.32 -23.99 -36.96
C HIS A 81 -19.63 -23.53 -36.30
N ASN A 82 -19.55 -22.41 -35.57
CA ASN A 82 -20.09 -21.14 -36.06
C ASN A 82 -19.61 -19.95 -35.23
N GLY A 83 -19.32 -18.84 -35.92
CA GLY A 83 -18.70 -17.65 -35.36
C GLY A 83 -19.57 -16.87 -34.39
N SER A 84 -18.92 -16.33 -33.36
CA SER A 84 -19.35 -15.17 -32.60
C SER A 84 -18.11 -14.59 -31.93
N HIS A 85 -17.80 -13.33 -32.26
CA HIS A 85 -16.77 -12.54 -31.60
C HIS A 85 -17.15 -12.34 -30.13
N VAL A 86 -16.39 -12.95 -29.21
CA VAL A 86 -16.38 -12.58 -27.79
C VAL A 86 -14.93 -12.49 -27.35
N SER A 87 -14.52 -11.24 -27.14
CA SER A 87 -13.50 -10.74 -26.22
C SER A 87 -12.25 -11.59 -25.96
N ASP A 88 -11.14 -11.12 -26.52
CA ASP A 88 -9.78 -11.31 -25.98
C ASP A 88 -9.70 -10.78 -24.55
N LEU A 89 -10.13 -11.58 -23.57
CA LEU A 89 -9.68 -11.49 -22.19
C LEU A 89 -8.56 -12.51 -22.04
N ALA A 90 -7.34 -12.00 -22.04
CA ALA A 90 -6.16 -12.78 -21.72
C ALA A 90 -6.39 -13.58 -20.44
N LEU A 91 -6.44 -14.90 -20.59
CA LEU A 91 -6.41 -15.88 -19.51
C LEU A 91 -5.12 -15.70 -18.72
N GLN A 92 -5.19 -14.89 -17.68
CA GLN A 92 -4.27 -14.94 -16.55
C GLN A 92 -5.05 -15.49 -15.35
N GLU A 93 -5.63 -16.69 -15.51
CA GLU A 93 -6.11 -17.47 -14.37
C GLU A 93 -4.89 -17.85 -13.52
N SER A 94 -4.66 -17.11 -12.45
CA SER A 94 -3.76 -17.54 -11.38
C SER A 94 -4.32 -18.83 -10.78
N SER A 95 -3.82 -19.99 -11.21
CA SER A 95 -4.22 -21.28 -10.66
C SER A 95 -3.98 -21.26 -9.15
N GLN A 96 -5.05 -21.44 -8.36
CA GLN A 96 -4.97 -21.46 -6.90
C GLN A 96 -3.95 -22.52 -6.44
N PRO A 97 -3.11 -22.22 -5.44
CA PRO A 97 -2.12 -23.19 -4.96
C PRO A 97 -2.77 -24.48 -4.46
N MET A 98 -2.22 -25.63 -4.84
CA MET A 98 -2.80 -26.94 -4.48
C MET A 98 -2.02 -27.62 -3.35
N ALA A 99 -2.78 -28.13 -2.37
CA ALA A 99 -2.23 -28.80 -1.22
C ALA A 99 -1.76 -30.23 -1.51
N VAL A 100 -0.77 -30.70 -0.74
CA VAL A 100 -0.27 -32.07 -0.75
C VAL A 100 -0.89 -32.86 0.42
N PRO A 101 -1.20 -34.15 0.26
CA PRO A 101 -1.65 -34.97 1.38
C PRO A 101 -0.70 -34.90 2.58
N THR A 102 -1.23 -34.66 3.77
CA THR A 102 -0.42 -34.43 4.98
C THR A 102 0.58 -35.56 5.26
N MET A 103 0.22 -36.81 4.98
CA MET A 103 1.14 -37.96 5.09
C MET A 103 2.32 -37.89 4.12
N ARG A 104 2.09 -37.42 2.89
CA ARG A 104 3.14 -37.22 1.89
C ARG A 104 4.06 -36.06 2.30
N ALA A 105 3.51 -34.98 2.83
CA ALA A 105 4.30 -33.88 3.38
C ALA A 105 5.24 -34.34 4.51
N ARG A 106 4.77 -35.19 5.43
CA ARG A 106 5.61 -35.78 6.50
C ARG A 106 6.75 -36.65 5.93
N GLN A 107 6.53 -37.37 4.83
CA GLN A 107 7.58 -38.14 4.14
C GLN A 107 8.64 -37.23 3.52
N LEU A 108 8.24 -36.11 2.92
CA LEU A 108 9.15 -35.10 2.37
C LEU A 108 10.00 -34.48 3.47
N LEU A 109 9.38 -34.04 4.59
CA LEU A 109 10.10 -33.51 5.76
C LEU A 109 11.09 -34.53 6.34
N SER A 110 10.69 -35.80 6.42
CA SER A 110 11.58 -36.88 6.89
C SER A 110 12.78 -37.04 5.95
N SER A 111 12.56 -37.03 4.63
CA SER A 111 13.63 -37.15 3.63
C SER A 111 14.58 -35.96 3.67
N TYR A 112 14.03 -34.75 3.82
CA TYR A 112 14.80 -33.51 3.98
C TYR A 112 15.65 -33.54 5.26
N THR A 113 15.08 -33.99 6.37
CA THR A 113 15.79 -34.12 7.66
C THR A 113 16.95 -35.11 7.55
N LEU A 114 16.73 -36.27 6.90
CA LEU A 114 17.79 -37.25 6.68
C LEU A 114 18.91 -36.69 5.79
N ALA A 115 18.57 -35.95 4.73
CA ALA A 115 19.53 -35.31 3.84
C ALA A 115 20.39 -34.26 4.56
N GLN A 116 19.80 -33.49 5.47
CA GLN A 116 20.48 -32.43 6.25
C GLN A 116 21.19 -32.96 7.51
N ASN A 117 21.03 -34.24 7.88
CA ASN A 117 21.67 -34.82 9.05
C ASN A 117 23.17 -35.07 8.80
N PRO A 118 24.09 -34.48 9.59
CA PRO A 118 25.54 -34.69 9.43
C PRO A 118 25.98 -36.14 9.68
N ASN A 119 25.26 -36.89 10.52
CA ASN A 119 25.58 -38.29 10.85
C ASN A 119 25.29 -39.26 9.70
N MET A 120 24.54 -38.83 8.68
CA MET A 120 24.22 -39.63 7.49
C MET A 120 25.30 -39.54 6.41
N THR A 121 26.52 -39.97 6.72
CA THR A 121 27.69 -39.91 5.81
C THR A 121 27.50 -40.74 4.52
N GLN A 122 26.73 -41.83 4.59
CA GLN A 122 26.42 -42.72 3.46
C GLN A 122 25.58 -42.06 2.36
N LEU A 123 24.96 -40.91 2.63
CA LEU A 123 24.17 -40.17 1.64
C LEU A 123 25.05 -39.29 0.73
N ARG A 124 26.31 -39.03 1.11
CA ARG A 124 27.11 -37.92 0.56
C ARG A 124 28.47 -38.30 -0.02
N ASP A 125 28.77 -39.59 -0.16
CA ASP A 125 30.04 -40.08 -0.71
C ASP A 125 31.28 -39.38 -0.11
N GLY A 126 31.22 -39.02 1.19
CA GLY A 126 32.30 -38.34 1.93
C GLY A 126 32.32 -36.80 1.88
N LYS A 127 31.37 -36.13 1.20
CA LYS A 127 31.29 -34.66 1.15
C LYS A 127 30.58 -34.03 2.37
N PRO A 128 30.93 -32.79 2.76
CA PRO A 128 30.23 -32.05 3.82
C PRO A 128 28.77 -31.75 3.42
N VAL A 129 27.93 -31.47 4.42
CA VAL A 129 26.50 -31.19 4.18
C VAL A 129 26.34 -29.77 3.64
N ASP A 130 25.80 -29.64 2.43
CA ASP A 130 25.33 -28.34 1.95
C ASP A 130 24.10 -27.94 2.76
N ILE A 131 24.20 -26.80 3.45
CA ILE A 131 23.08 -26.29 4.22
C ILE A 131 22.05 -25.73 3.25
N LEU A 132 20.90 -26.39 3.20
CA LEU A 132 19.80 -25.96 2.36
C LEU A 132 18.92 -24.90 3.05
N PRO A 133 18.29 -24.02 2.27
CA PRO A 133 17.19 -23.17 2.73
C PRO A 133 16.08 -23.94 3.48
N PRO A 134 15.34 -23.30 4.41
CA PRO A 134 14.17 -23.91 5.04
C PRO A 134 13.18 -24.45 4.01
N MET A 135 12.52 -25.55 4.36
CA MET A 135 11.53 -26.21 3.50
C MET A 135 10.16 -26.17 4.14
N TRP A 136 9.15 -25.76 3.38
CA TRP A 136 7.74 -25.77 3.75
C TRP A 136 6.93 -26.58 2.75
N VAL A 137 5.85 -27.20 3.22
CA VAL A 137 4.94 -27.99 2.39
C VAL A 137 3.50 -27.55 2.67
N ARG A 138 2.76 -27.18 1.61
CA ARG A 138 1.31 -26.94 1.67
C ARG A 138 0.59 -28.26 1.93
N CYS A 139 -0.18 -28.33 3.02
CA CYS A 139 -0.87 -29.54 3.45
C CYS A 139 -2.39 -29.38 3.30
N ASP A 140 -3.07 -30.48 3.02
CA ASP A 140 -4.50 -30.50 2.69
C ASP A 140 -5.44 -30.48 3.90
N GLY A 141 -4.90 -30.53 5.12
CA GLY A 141 -5.71 -30.60 6.34
C GLY A 141 -6.47 -31.91 6.53
N SER A 142 -6.15 -32.96 5.77
CA SER A 142 -6.86 -34.26 5.84
C SER A 142 -6.57 -35.06 7.12
N ASP A 143 -5.57 -34.65 7.92
CA ASP A 143 -5.33 -35.27 9.21
C ASP A 143 -6.29 -34.76 10.29
N SER A 144 -6.40 -35.50 11.39
CA SER A 144 -7.33 -35.18 12.49
C SER A 144 -7.07 -33.83 13.15
N GLU A 145 -5.89 -33.25 12.95
CA GLU A 145 -5.49 -31.95 13.50
C GLU A 145 -5.74 -30.78 12.54
N GLY A 146 -6.09 -31.04 11.27
CA GLY A 146 -6.31 -30.01 10.26
C GLY A 146 -5.02 -29.28 9.85
N THR A 147 -3.93 -30.02 9.67
CA THR A 147 -2.61 -29.47 9.33
C THR A 147 -2.62 -28.85 7.92
N CYS A 148 -2.38 -27.54 7.83
CA CYS A 148 -2.30 -26.81 6.57
C CYS A 148 -0.85 -26.49 6.15
N TRP A 149 0.11 -26.45 7.08
CA TRP A 149 1.52 -26.36 6.72
C TRP A 149 2.43 -27.21 7.60
N LEU A 150 3.48 -27.74 6.97
CA LEU A 150 4.62 -28.37 7.65
C LEU A 150 5.92 -27.72 7.20
N GLY A 151 6.73 -27.28 8.15
CA GLY A 151 8.01 -26.61 7.92
C GLY A 151 9.18 -27.34 8.60
N ALA A 152 10.35 -27.30 7.98
CA ALA A 152 11.62 -27.81 8.53
C ALA A 152 12.77 -26.85 8.25
N GLU A 153 13.47 -26.45 9.31
CA GLU A 153 14.56 -25.45 9.29
C GLU A 153 15.82 -25.99 9.99
N PRO A 154 16.98 -26.08 9.30
CA PRO A 154 18.22 -26.54 9.91
C PRO A 154 18.72 -25.60 11.02
N ILE A 155 19.03 -26.15 12.20
CA ILE A 155 19.61 -25.41 13.32
C ILE A 155 21.13 -25.39 13.16
N LYS A 156 21.73 -24.20 13.09
CA LYS A 156 23.18 -24.02 12.87
C LYS A 156 23.90 -23.67 14.17
N ALA A 157 25.10 -24.19 14.35
CA ALA A 157 26.06 -23.65 15.31
C ALA A 157 26.93 -22.55 14.66
N ASN A 158 27.68 -21.81 15.48
CA ASN A 158 28.55 -20.69 15.07
C ASN A 158 29.58 -21.02 13.95
N ARG A 159 29.81 -22.30 13.64
CA ARG A 159 30.72 -22.78 12.58
C ARG A 159 30.03 -23.17 11.27
N ASN A 160 28.77 -22.78 11.05
CA ASN A 160 27.94 -23.26 9.93
C ASN A 160 27.77 -24.78 9.90
N GLU A 161 27.86 -25.43 11.07
CA GLU A 161 27.58 -26.85 11.22
C GLU A 161 26.12 -27.03 11.63
N ILE A 162 25.43 -27.98 11.00
CA ILE A 162 24.04 -28.32 11.34
C ILE A 162 24.07 -29.16 12.61
N THR A 163 23.39 -28.68 13.65
CA THR A 163 23.31 -29.34 14.96
C THR A 163 21.92 -29.92 15.26
N GLY A 164 20.94 -29.64 14.39
CA GLY A 164 19.58 -30.12 14.57
C GLY A 164 18.64 -29.61 13.50
N MET A 165 17.35 -29.87 13.71
CA MET A 165 16.25 -29.47 12.85
C MET A 165 15.14 -28.87 13.72
N SER A 166 14.59 -27.74 13.29
CA SER A 166 13.40 -27.13 13.85
C SER A 166 12.21 -27.43 12.94
N PHE A 167 11.20 -28.09 13.49
CA PHE A 167 9.95 -28.40 12.81
C PHE A 167 8.87 -27.40 13.19
N ARG A 168 8.06 -27.01 12.23
CA ARG A 168 6.89 -26.16 12.43
C ARG A 168 5.66 -26.85 11.87
N MET A 169 4.56 -26.76 12.59
CA MET A 169 3.27 -27.26 12.17
C MET A 169 2.25 -26.13 12.31
N VAL A 170 1.46 -25.93 11.26
CA VAL A 170 0.40 -24.93 11.24
C VAL A 170 -0.92 -25.64 11.03
N THR A 171 -1.88 -25.35 11.91
CA THR A 171 -3.28 -25.78 11.75
C THR A 171 -4.15 -24.55 11.58
N CYS A 172 -5.20 -24.68 10.77
CA CYS A 172 -6.15 -23.59 10.54
C CYS A 172 -7.58 -24.13 10.55
N ALA A 173 -8.49 -23.43 11.23
CA ALA A 173 -9.89 -23.83 11.38
C ALA A 173 -10.82 -22.60 11.41
N GLY A 174 -12.08 -22.75 11.02
CA GLY A 174 -13.07 -21.66 10.95
C GLY A 174 -13.70 -21.55 9.56
N PRO A 175 -14.46 -20.48 9.26
CA PRO A 175 -14.78 -19.35 10.14
C PRO A 175 -15.80 -19.74 11.23
N THR A 176 -15.73 -19.11 12.40
CA THR A 176 -16.68 -19.37 13.50
C THR A 176 -16.76 -18.20 14.47
N ALA A 177 -17.97 -17.94 14.94
CA ALA A 177 -18.26 -16.95 15.99
C ALA A 177 -18.19 -17.54 17.41
N ASP A 178 -18.17 -18.87 17.54
CA ASP A 178 -18.21 -19.55 18.84
C ASP A 178 -16.90 -19.39 19.61
N LYS A 179 -16.93 -18.49 20.59
CA LYS A 179 -15.79 -18.20 21.48
C LYS A 179 -15.46 -19.35 22.45
N THR A 180 -16.36 -20.31 22.66
CA THR A 180 -16.10 -21.46 23.55
C THR A 180 -15.02 -22.39 22.98
N LEU A 181 -14.82 -22.34 21.66
CA LEU A 181 -13.77 -23.07 20.96
C LEU A 181 -12.37 -22.43 21.11
N PHE A 182 -12.27 -21.26 21.76
CA PHE A 182 -10.98 -20.60 21.96
C PHE A 182 -10.23 -21.24 23.14
N PRO A 183 -8.94 -21.58 22.97
CA PRO A 183 -8.17 -22.14 24.06
C PRO A 183 -7.94 -21.07 25.13
N SER A 184 -7.93 -21.46 26.40
CA SER A 184 -7.45 -20.56 27.45
C SER A 184 -5.94 -20.35 27.32
N LEU A 185 -5.46 -19.18 27.77
CA LEU A 185 -4.03 -18.87 27.76
C LEU A 185 -3.21 -19.90 28.57
N GLU A 186 -3.77 -20.40 29.67
CA GLU A 186 -3.14 -21.44 30.49
C GLU A 186 -3.02 -22.78 29.76
N MET A 187 -3.98 -23.15 28.91
CA MET A 187 -3.85 -24.34 28.06
C MET A 187 -2.72 -24.18 27.04
N LEU A 188 -2.57 -23.00 26.42
CA LEU A 188 -1.47 -22.72 25.51
C LEU A 188 -0.11 -22.77 26.22
N ARG A 189 -0.01 -22.17 27.41
CA ARG A 189 1.19 -22.23 28.26
C ARG A 189 1.53 -23.67 28.66
N LYS A 190 0.53 -24.45 29.08
CA LYS A 190 0.69 -25.86 29.45
C LYS A 190 1.17 -26.69 28.26
N SER A 191 0.55 -26.57 27.09
CA SER A 191 0.95 -27.29 25.88
C SER A 191 2.38 -26.94 25.45
N HIS A 192 2.75 -25.65 25.51
CA HIS A 192 4.12 -25.22 25.24
C HIS A 192 5.11 -25.82 26.26
N ARG A 193 4.71 -25.92 27.54
CA ARG A 193 5.54 -26.48 28.62
C ARG A 193 5.79 -27.95 28.44
N GLU A 194 4.75 -28.70 28.14
CA GLU A 194 4.84 -30.14 27.89
C GLU A 194 5.69 -30.44 26.66
N ARG A 195 5.57 -29.61 25.60
CA ARG A 195 6.36 -29.79 24.37
C ARG A 195 7.84 -29.49 24.56
N HIS A 196 8.18 -28.45 25.33
CA HIS A 196 9.55 -27.92 25.39
C HIS A 196 10.25 -28.09 26.73
N HIS A 197 9.55 -28.60 27.74
CA HIS A 197 10.08 -28.81 29.10
C HIS A 197 10.70 -27.54 29.73
N SER A 198 10.22 -26.34 29.35
CA SER A 198 10.73 -25.06 29.87
C SER A 198 10.00 -24.62 31.13
N SER A 199 10.76 -24.14 32.13
CA SER A 199 10.23 -23.55 33.36
C SER A 199 9.92 -22.05 33.24
N ALA A 200 10.63 -21.33 32.38
CA ALA A 200 10.46 -19.89 32.15
C ALA A 200 9.75 -19.66 30.81
N MET A 201 8.64 -18.92 30.86
CA MET A 201 7.82 -18.59 29.70
C MET A 201 7.43 -17.13 29.71
N GLN A 202 7.37 -16.54 28.53
CA GLN A 202 6.84 -15.19 28.32
C GLN A 202 5.71 -15.24 27.32
N THR A 203 4.78 -14.28 27.43
CA THR A 203 3.71 -14.09 26.45
C THR A 203 3.89 -12.75 25.74
N ARG A 204 3.69 -12.76 24.42
CA ARG A 204 3.71 -11.57 23.58
C ARG A 204 2.39 -11.49 22.80
N GLY A 205 1.73 -10.36 22.87
CA GLY A 205 0.50 -10.07 22.15
C GLY A 205 0.78 -9.27 20.89
N PHE A 206 -0.03 -9.53 19.86
CA PHE A 206 -0.12 -8.73 18.65
C PHE A 206 -1.58 -8.52 18.30
N ALA A 207 -1.95 -7.31 17.89
CA ALA A 207 -3.28 -7.05 17.36
C ALA A 207 -3.20 -6.04 16.22
N GLN A 208 -3.99 -6.26 15.18
CA GLN A 208 -4.11 -5.35 14.05
C GLN A 208 -5.56 -4.88 13.92
N TYR A 209 -5.74 -3.57 13.77
CA TYR A 209 -7.05 -2.95 13.56
C TYR A 209 -7.03 -2.12 12.28
N ASP A 210 -8.15 -2.11 11.56
CA ASP A 210 -8.40 -1.18 10.46
C ASP A 210 -9.02 0.09 11.05
N LEU A 211 -8.34 1.22 10.88
CA LEU A 211 -8.79 2.52 11.38
C LEU A 211 -9.45 3.36 10.30
N PHE A 212 -9.32 2.97 9.02
CA PHE A 212 -9.84 3.73 7.90
C PHE A 212 -11.26 3.32 7.52
N GLY A 213 -11.63 2.06 7.82
CA GLY A 213 -12.96 1.52 7.66
C GLY A 213 -13.46 1.47 6.21
N THR A 214 -14.56 0.75 5.99
CA THR A 214 -15.36 0.81 4.77
C THR A 214 -16.45 1.86 4.96
N ASN A 215 -16.18 3.12 4.66
CA ASN A 215 -17.22 4.15 4.69
C ASN A 215 -18.03 4.08 3.38
N THR A 216 -19.30 3.69 3.47
CA THR A 216 -20.27 3.88 2.39
C THR A 216 -20.63 5.36 2.32
N VAL A 217 -20.20 6.02 1.26
CA VAL A 217 -20.72 7.35 0.89
C VAL A 217 -21.76 7.09 -0.21
N GLU A 218 -23.01 7.53 0.02
CA GLU A 218 -24.09 7.51 -0.98
C GLU A 218 -24.46 6.12 -1.56
N ASN A 219 -24.63 5.08 -0.72
CA ASN A 219 -25.12 3.75 -1.14
C ASN A 219 -24.31 3.06 -2.26
N SER A 220 -23.09 3.51 -2.53
CA SER A 220 -22.12 2.85 -3.40
C SER A 220 -20.92 2.41 -2.58
N VAL A 221 -20.50 1.16 -2.74
CA VAL A 221 -19.23 0.70 -2.18
C VAL A 221 -18.14 1.33 -3.04
N ILE A 222 -17.54 2.42 -2.57
CA ILE A 222 -16.33 2.94 -3.19
C ILE A 222 -15.22 1.94 -2.89
N GLU A 223 -14.86 1.13 -3.89
CA GLU A 223 -13.69 0.26 -3.84
C GLU A 223 -12.43 1.15 -3.84
N SER A 224 -11.99 1.58 -2.67
CA SER A 224 -10.70 2.27 -2.50
C SER A 224 -9.66 1.30 -1.94
N GLN A 225 -8.45 1.38 -2.49
CA GLN A 225 -7.32 0.59 -2.03
C GLN A 225 -6.53 1.27 -0.90
N SER A 226 -6.94 2.48 -0.49
CA SER A 226 -6.39 3.17 0.66
C SER A 226 -6.71 2.40 1.94
N SER A 227 -5.72 2.22 2.80
CA SER A 227 -5.87 1.58 4.09
C SER A 227 -5.00 2.24 5.16
N VAL A 228 -5.55 2.37 6.35
CA VAL A 228 -4.83 2.83 7.53
C VAL A 228 -4.99 1.78 8.61
N MET A 229 -3.99 0.92 8.74
CA MET A 229 -3.98 -0.15 9.73
C MET A 229 -3.12 0.26 10.91
N VAL A 230 -3.44 -0.22 12.11
CA VAL A 230 -2.54 -0.12 13.26
C VAL A 230 -2.14 -1.49 13.74
N ASP A 231 -0.84 -1.68 13.95
CA ASP A 231 -0.26 -2.87 14.58
C ASP A 231 0.12 -2.55 16.02
N PHE A 232 -0.42 -3.32 16.97
CA PHE A 232 -0.05 -3.29 18.38
C PHE A 232 0.83 -4.47 18.72
N VAL A 233 1.87 -4.24 19.54
CA VAL A 233 2.71 -5.29 20.14
C VAL A 233 2.89 -5.01 21.63
N TRP A 234 2.65 -6.01 22.47
CA TRP A 234 2.86 -5.90 23.91
C TRP A 234 3.36 -7.21 24.52
N ASN A 235 3.89 -7.14 25.74
CA ASN A 235 4.32 -8.30 26.51
C ASN A 235 3.38 -8.49 27.72
N GLY A 236 3.29 -9.72 28.22
CA GLY A 236 2.44 -10.04 29.35
C GLY A 236 0.96 -10.05 28.98
N VAL A 237 0.59 -10.91 28.04
CA VAL A 237 -0.82 -11.16 27.71
C VAL A 237 -1.51 -11.85 28.90
N ASP A 238 -2.67 -11.33 29.29
CA ASP A 238 -3.49 -11.81 30.41
C ASP A 238 -4.62 -12.74 29.94
N SER A 239 -5.26 -12.41 28.83
CA SER A 239 -6.39 -13.16 28.28
C SER A 239 -6.41 -13.16 26.75
N ILE A 240 -7.11 -14.14 26.18
CA ILE A 240 -7.39 -14.18 24.75
C ILE A 240 -8.31 -13.03 24.39
N LEU A 241 -8.04 -12.36 23.26
CA LEU A 241 -8.74 -11.13 22.83
C LEU A 241 -8.62 -9.97 23.83
N GLN A 242 -7.56 -9.95 24.65
CA GLN A 242 -7.22 -8.77 25.44
C GLN A 242 -7.04 -7.56 24.53
N ILE A 243 -7.72 -6.47 24.87
CA ILE A 243 -7.54 -5.16 24.23
C ILE A 243 -6.10 -4.69 24.50
N PRO A 244 -5.35 -4.24 23.48
CA PRO A 244 -3.97 -3.79 23.67
C PRO A 244 -3.87 -2.71 24.77
N PRO A 245 -3.01 -2.89 25.79
CA PRO A 245 -2.85 -1.90 26.85
C PRO A 245 -2.27 -0.60 26.29
N LEU A 246 -2.50 0.53 26.97
CA LEU A 246 -1.99 1.83 26.54
C LEU A 246 -0.45 1.93 26.52
N THR A 247 0.24 1.00 27.20
CA THR A 247 1.69 0.85 27.22
C THR A 247 2.25 0.02 26.06
N SER A 248 1.38 -0.47 25.16
CA SER A 248 1.80 -1.21 23.98
C SER A 248 2.65 -0.35 23.04
N ALA A 249 3.52 -0.98 22.28
CA ALA A 249 4.07 -0.36 21.08
C ALA A 249 3.00 -0.39 19.99
N ALA A 250 2.75 0.73 19.32
CA ALA A 250 1.82 0.81 18.21
C ALA A 250 2.48 1.46 16.99
N THR A 251 2.20 0.93 15.80
CA THR A 251 2.69 1.45 14.53
C THR A 251 1.51 1.57 13.57
N LEU A 252 1.27 2.78 13.06
CA LEU A 252 0.37 3.00 11.94
C LEU A 252 1.04 2.59 10.64
N ASN A 253 0.32 1.84 9.81
CA ASN A 253 0.67 1.44 8.46
C ASN A 253 -0.31 2.14 7.51
N ILE A 254 0.18 3.15 6.80
CA ILE A 254 -0.63 4.08 6.01
C ILE A 254 -0.35 3.84 4.53
N LYS A 255 -1.36 3.39 3.79
CA LYS A 255 -1.36 3.25 2.34
C LYS A 255 -2.49 4.11 1.78
N VAL A 256 -2.19 4.96 0.82
CA VAL A 256 -3.18 5.86 0.21
C VAL A 256 -3.12 5.73 -1.29
N GLU A 257 -4.28 5.52 -1.91
CA GLU A 257 -4.49 5.58 -3.35
C GLU A 257 -4.64 7.04 -3.77
N SER A 258 -3.99 7.44 -4.87
CA SER A 258 -4.05 8.85 -5.29
C SER A 258 -5.40 9.16 -5.93
N GLY A 259 -5.99 10.27 -5.53
CA GLY A 259 -7.33 10.64 -5.99
C GLY A 259 -8.45 9.86 -5.32
N ASP A 260 -8.22 9.31 -4.12
CA ASP A 260 -9.27 8.68 -3.33
C ASP A 260 -10.43 9.67 -3.11
N LEU A 261 -11.64 9.27 -3.49
CA LEU A 261 -12.86 10.10 -3.39
C LEU A 261 -13.17 10.50 -1.94
N ARG A 262 -12.69 9.73 -0.96
CA ARG A 262 -12.84 10.01 0.47
C ARG A 262 -11.85 11.06 0.96
N SER A 263 -10.81 11.37 0.18
CA SER A 263 -9.77 12.33 0.55
C SER A 263 -10.34 13.75 0.59
N PRO A 264 -10.16 14.49 1.71
CA PRO A 264 -10.57 15.89 1.77
C PRO A 264 -9.89 16.80 0.74
N VAL A 265 -8.75 16.37 0.17
CA VAL A 265 -8.01 17.09 -0.87
C VAL A 265 -8.32 16.58 -2.29
N TYR A 266 -9.37 15.80 -2.49
CA TYR A 266 -9.82 15.37 -3.82
C TYR A 266 -10.02 16.52 -4.83
N PRO A 267 -10.54 17.71 -4.45
CA PRO A 267 -10.62 18.84 -5.38
C PRO A 267 -9.24 19.33 -5.87
N VAL A 268 -8.20 19.20 -5.04
CA VAL A 268 -6.81 19.52 -5.40
C VAL A 268 -6.23 18.42 -6.29
N TYR A 269 -6.61 17.15 -6.06
CA TYR A 269 -6.26 16.05 -6.96
C TYR A 269 -6.80 16.29 -8.38
N LYS A 270 -8.06 16.71 -8.53
CA LYS A 270 -8.64 17.05 -9.85
C LYS A 270 -7.85 18.13 -10.60
N GLU A 271 -7.25 19.05 -9.86
CA GLU A 271 -6.38 20.06 -10.46
C GLU A 271 -5.05 19.47 -10.92
N LEU A 272 -4.45 18.57 -10.14
CA LEU A 272 -3.26 17.82 -10.55
C LEU A 272 -3.54 16.92 -11.75
N ASP A 273 -4.69 16.26 -11.78
CA ASP A 273 -5.12 15.38 -12.87
C ASP A 273 -5.15 16.14 -14.21
N PHE A 274 -5.72 17.34 -14.21
CA PHE A 274 -5.66 18.22 -15.38
C PHE A 274 -4.22 18.62 -15.76
N LEU A 275 -3.36 18.86 -14.77
CA LEU A 275 -1.95 19.16 -15.02
C LEU A 275 -1.21 17.97 -15.66
N LEU A 276 -1.52 16.74 -15.23
CA LEU A 276 -0.97 15.50 -15.78
C LEU A 276 -1.42 15.29 -17.23
N VAL A 277 -2.69 15.55 -17.54
CA VAL A 277 -3.24 15.53 -18.91
C VAL A 277 -2.48 16.50 -19.82
N LEU A 278 -2.21 17.72 -19.36
CA LEU A 278 -1.44 18.70 -20.14
C LEU A 278 0.02 18.25 -20.35
N ALA A 279 0.63 17.65 -19.33
CA ALA A 279 2.00 17.13 -19.41
C ALA A 279 2.11 15.96 -20.39
N ASP A 280 1.16 15.03 -20.37
CA ASP A 280 1.10 13.94 -21.34
C ASP A 280 0.84 14.48 -22.75
N GLY A 281 -0.05 15.47 -22.89
CA GLY A 281 -0.28 16.16 -24.15
C GLY A 281 0.95 16.84 -24.75
N LEU A 282 1.85 17.38 -23.93
CA LEU A 282 3.15 17.88 -24.41
C LEU A 282 4.06 16.76 -24.91
N LYS A 283 4.02 15.60 -24.28
CA LYS A 283 4.87 14.45 -24.61
C LYS A 283 4.38 13.69 -25.83
N THR A 284 3.07 13.48 -25.95
CA THR A 284 2.43 12.69 -27.02
C THR A 284 1.98 13.53 -28.20
N GLY A 285 1.77 14.84 -27.99
CA GLY A 285 1.16 15.76 -28.96
C GLY A 285 -0.36 15.67 -29.02
N VAL A 286 -1.00 14.82 -28.21
CA VAL A 286 -2.45 14.64 -28.16
C VAL A 286 -2.94 14.88 -26.73
N THR A 287 -3.85 15.85 -26.56
CA THR A 287 -4.42 16.18 -25.25
C THR A 287 -5.85 15.67 -25.17
N GLU A 288 -6.12 14.80 -24.20
CA GLU A 288 -7.47 14.34 -23.85
C GLU A 288 -8.13 15.37 -22.92
N TRP A 289 -8.99 16.22 -23.47
CA TRP A 289 -9.60 17.31 -22.71
C TRP A 289 -10.65 16.77 -21.73
N PRO A 290 -10.59 17.18 -20.44
CA PRO A 290 -11.57 16.73 -19.46
C PRO A 290 -12.95 17.34 -19.69
N GLU A 291 -13.98 16.71 -19.14
CA GLU A 291 -15.34 17.27 -19.13
C GLU A 291 -15.38 18.57 -18.30
N THR A 292 -16.01 19.61 -18.86
CA THR A 292 -16.11 20.92 -18.21
C THR A 292 -17.23 20.95 -17.20
N SER A 293 -16.94 21.40 -15.98
CA SER A 293 -17.95 21.60 -14.93
C SER A 293 -18.59 23.00 -14.96
N GLU A 294 -18.05 23.93 -15.75
CA GLU A 294 -18.51 25.33 -15.83
C GLU A 294 -19.52 25.54 -16.96
N SER A 295 -20.53 26.39 -16.71
CA SER A 295 -21.55 26.74 -17.70
C SER A 295 -21.08 27.79 -18.71
N LYS A 296 -20.09 28.62 -18.33
CA LYS A 296 -19.48 29.63 -19.20
C LYS A 296 -18.26 29.05 -19.92
N SER A 297 -18.01 29.51 -21.13
CA SER A 297 -16.81 29.15 -21.88
C SER A 297 -15.55 29.74 -21.25
N ALA A 298 -14.40 29.09 -21.49
CA ALA A 298 -13.11 29.59 -21.00
C ALA A 298 -12.82 31.02 -21.47
N VAL A 299 -13.17 31.33 -22.71
CA VAL A 299 -12.97 32.64 -23.33
C VAL A 299 -13.78 33.72 -22.62
N GLU A 300 -15.04 33.44 -22.29
CA GLU A 300 -15.90 34.36 -21.52
C GLU A 300 -15.34 34.62 -20.12
N LEU A 301 -14.90 33.57 -19.41
CA LEU A 301 -14.34 33.70 -18.06
C LEU A 301 -13.04 34.52 -18.04
N VAL A 302 -12.18 34.34 -19.05
CA VAL A 302 -10.95 35.13 -19.20
C VAL A 302 -11.28 36.57 -19.59
N GLN A 303 -12.27 36.80 -20.45
CA GLN A 303 -12.70 38.15 -20.82
C GLN A 303 -13.31 38.89 -19.61
N GLU A 304 -14.10 38.22 -18.78
CA GLU A 304 -14.62 38.77 -17.53
C GLU A 304 -13.48 39.18 -16.59
N LEU A 305 -12.46 38.32 -16.42
CA LEU A 305 -11.29 38.63 -15.61
C LEU A 305 -10.53 39.88 -16.12
N LEU A 306 -10.35 39.99 -17.45
CA LEU A 306 -9.70 41.17 -18.06
C LEU A 306 -10.53 42.44 -17.86
N ASN A 307 -11.85 42.35 -18.00
CA ASN A 307 -12.76 43.47 -17.80
C ASN A 307 -12.76 43.95 -16.34
N GLU A 308 -12.73 43.02 -15.37
CA GLU A 308 -12.60 43.37 -13.94
C GLU A 308 -11.32 44.15 -13.65
N LEU A 309 -10.20 43.76 -14.24
CA LEU A 309 -8.92 44.47 -14.10
C LEU A 309 -8.95 45.85 -14.77
N LYS A 310 -9.55 45.94 -15.95
CA LYS A 310 -9.72 47.20 -16.68
C LYS A 310 -10.59 48.19 -15.88
N ASN A 311 -11.70 47.72 -15.33
CA ASN A 311 -12.57 48.55 -14.48
C ASN A 311 -11.86 49.07 -13.23
N LYS A 312 -10.99 48.24 -12.61
CA LYS A 312 -10.15 48.67 -11.49
C LYS A 312 -9.11 49.72 -11.89
N LEU A 313 -8.55 49.62 -13.10
CA LEU A 313 -7.60 50.59 -13.66
C LEU A 313 -8.29 51.92 -14.00
N ASP A 314 -9.50 51.86 -14.55
CA ASP A 314 -10.32 53.02 -14.93
C ASP A 314 -11.03 53.69 -13.73
N GLY A 315 -10.83 53.17 -12.51
CA GLY A 315 -11.36 53.76 -11.27
C GLY A 315 -12.86 53.58 -11.05
N VAL A 316 -13.51 52.69 -11.79
CA VAL A 316 -14.96 52.43 -11.69
C VAL A 316 -15.22 51.43 -10.55
N ASN A 317 -15.25 51.92 -9.31
CA ASN A 317 -15.61 51.13 -8.14
C ASN A 317 -17.14 50.92 -8.08
N ASN A 318 -17.63 49.77 -8.54
CA ASN A 318 -18.93 49.27 -8.11
C ASN A 318 -18.79 48.55 -6.75
N THR A 319 -19.55 49.06 -5.79
CA THR A 319 -19.64 48.79 -4.36
C THR A 319 -19.66 47.32 -3.90
N GLY A 320 -19.02 47.06 -2.74
CA GLY A 320 -19.71 46.45 -1.59
C GLY A 320 -19.45 44.98 -1.28
N THR A 321 -18.27 44.62 -0.77
CA THR A 321 -18.12 43.39 0.04
C THR A 321 -18.56 43.67 1.48
N LYS A 322 -19.76 43.22 1.83
CA LYS A 322 -20.21 43.09 3.22
C LYS A 322 -19.25 42.15 3.95
N LYS A 323 -18.58 42.65 4.99
CA LYS A 323 -17.94 41.81 6.00
C LYS A 323 -19.04 41.32 6.95
N ASP A 324 -19.33 40.02 6.92
CA ASP A 324 -20.10 39.39 7.99
C ASP A 324 -19.22 39.27 9.26
N PRO A 325 -19.79 39.41 10.46
CA PRO A 325 -19.03 39.37 11.70
C PRO A 325 -18.65 37.94 12.09
N GLU A 326 -17.42 37.77 12.56
CA GLU A 326 -16.89 36.54 13.15
C GLU A 326 -17.80 36.04 14.28
N LYS A 327 -18.35 34.84 14.12
CA LYS A 327 -18.96 34.08 15.22
C LYS A 327 -17.88 33.27 15.92
N VAL A 328 -17.78 33.49 17.23
CA VAL A 328 -16.95 32.78 18.21
C VAL A 328 -17.12 31.27 18.07
N LYS A 329 -16.00 30.56 17.89
CA LYS A 329 -15.94 29.10 17.67
C LYS A 329 -15.97 28.32 19.00
N SER A 330 -16.88 27.34 19.05
CA SER A 330 -16.95 26.23 20.02
C SER A 330 -15.89 25.17 19.69
N ASP A 331 -15.49 24.33 20.65
CA ASP A 331 -14.42 23.33 20.54
C ASP A 331 -14.59 22.29 19.40
N VAL A 332 -15.81 22.12 18.86
CA VAL A 332 -16.05 21.31 17.63
C VAL A 332 -15.44 21.96 16.39
N ALA A 333 -15.32 23.29 16.36
CA ALA A 333 -14.81 24.04 15.22
C ALA A 333 -13.26 24.12 15.15
N ALA A 334 -12.57 23.55 16.15
CA ALA A 334 -11.11 23.42 16.15
C ALA A 334 -10.63 22.28 15.23
N VAL A 335 -11.36 21.15 15.19
CA VAL A 335 -11.06 20.03 14.26
C VAL A 335 -11.37 20.43 12.82
N ASP A 336 -12.51 21.10 12.60
CA ASP A 336 -12.83 21.71 11.29
C ASP A 336 -11.78 22.74 10.86
N SER A 337 -11.20 23.50 11.78
CA SER A 337 -10.16 24.49 11.45
C SER A 337 -8.83 23.88 10.98
N SER A 338 -8.48 22.68 11.46
CA SER A 338 -7.23 21.99 11.11
C SER A 338 -7.30 21.34 9.72
N ILE A 339 -8.46 20.80 9.34
CA ILE A 339 -8.66 20.25 7.99
C ILE A 339 -8.86 21.38 6.98
N GLN A 340 -9.62 22.41 7.37
CA GLN A 340 -9.87 23.59 6.55
C GLN A 340 -8.56 24.32 6.19
N SER A 341 -7.52 24.27 7.03
CA SER A 341 -6.24 24.91 6.72
C SER A 341 -5.51 24.28 5.53
N PHE A 342 -5.66 22.97 5.28
CA PHE A 342 -5.09 22.28 4.11
C PHE A 342 -5.92 22.47 2.84
N ILE A 343 -7.20 22.82 2.97
CA ILE A 343 -8.17 22.86 1.86
C ILE A 343 -8.50 24.31 1.45
N THR A 344 -8.21 25.30 2.30
CA THR A 344 -8.52 26.70 1.99
C THR A 344 -7.69 27.17 0.81
N GLU A 345 -8.37 27.56 -0.27
CA GLU A 345 -7.72 28.19 -1.43
C GLU A 345 -6.96 29.44 -0.97
N ARG A 346 -5.73 29.57 -1.47
CA ARG A 346 -4.86 30.68 -1.16
C ARG A 346 -5.51 31.99 -1.62
N GLY A 347 -5.70 32.95 -0.72
CA GLY A 347 -6.44 34.18 -1.01
C GLY A 347 -5.65 35.24 -1.80
N ASP A 348 -4.34 35.06 -1.96
CA ASP A 348 -3.42 36.02 -2.57
C ASP A 348 -2.97 35.60 -3.99
N LEU A 349 -3.86 34.98 -4.78
CA LEU A 349 -3.56 34.57 -6.15
C LEU A 349 -3.16 35.76 -7.02
N ASP A 350 -2.07 35.61 -7.79
CA ASP A 350 -1.72 36.57 -8.82
C ASP A 350 -2.51 36.36 -10.12
N PHE A 351 -2.31 37.24 -11.09
CA PHE A 351 -3.05 37.17 -12.34
C PHE A 351 -2.86 35.87 -13.12
N ALA A 352 -1.65 35.32 -13.18
CA ALA A 352 -1.41 34.06 -13.91
C ALA A 352 -2.12 32.89 -13.23
N GLU A 353 -2.16 32.91 -11.89
CA GLU A 353 -2.84 31.91 -11.08
C GLU A 353 -4.37 32.04 -11.18
N MET A 354 -4.90 33.27 -11.25
CA MET A 354 -6.31 33.52 -11.54
C MET A 354 -6.70 33.00 -12.93
N VAL A 355 -5.86 33.22 -13.94
CA VAL A 355 -6.07 32.68 -15.31
C VAL A 355 -6.14 31.16 -15.27
N TRP A 356 -5.21 30.51 -14.57
CA TRP A 356 -5.25 29.05 -14.36
C TRP A 356 -6.57 28.59 -13.71
N CYS A 357 -6.99 29.23 -12.61
CA CYS A 357 -8.22 28.87 -11.91
C CYS A 357 -9.48 29.01 -12.79
N LYS A 358 -9.51 29.99 -13.71
CA LYS A 358 -10.58 30.12 -14.70
C LYS A 358 -10.49 29.03 -15.76
N MET A 359 -9.33 28.88 -16.38
CA MET A 359 -9.15 27.98 -17.53
C MET A 359 -9.27 26.50 -17.17
N ARG A 360 -8.76 26.05 -16.01
CA ARG A 360 -8.74 24.63 -15.64
C ARG A 360 -10.11 23.96 -15.55
N LYS A 361 -11.17 24.75 -15.32
CA LYS A 361 -12.55 24.25 -15.15
C LYS A 361 -13.39 24.33 -16.41
N SER A 362 -12.91 25.03 -17.44
CA SER A 362 -13.73 25.45 -18.58
C SER A 362 -13.09 25.21 -19.95
N VAL A 363 -11.78 24.95 -20.02
CA VAL A 363 -11.10 24.62 -21.28
C VAL A 363 -11.45 23.18 -21.68
N SER A 364 -12.04 23.02 -22.87
CA SER A 364 -12.41 21.71 -23.43
C SER A 364 -11.73 21.43 -24.77
N SER A 365 -10.91 22.36 -25.27
CA SER A 365 -10.21 22.21 -26.54
C SER A 365 -8.91 23.00 -26.62
N TYR A 366 -8.03 22.60 -27.55
CA TYR A 366 -6.82 23.36 -27.89
C TYR A 366 -7.16 24.80 -28.32
N GLN A 367 -8.27 24.97 -29.05
CA GLN A 367 -8.69 26.27 -29.55
C GLN A 367 -9.11 27.22 -28.42
N ASP A 368 -9.68 26.72 -27.32
CA ASP A 368 -9.98 27.54 -26.16
C ASP A 368 -8.71 28.11 -25.54
N ALA A 369 -7.66 27.29 -25.40
CA ALA A 369 -6.37 27.75 -24.89
C ALA A 369 -5.77 28.83 -25.80
N VAL A 370 -5.79 28.62 -27.12
CA VAL A 370 -5.32 29.62 -28.10
C VAL A 370 -6.11 30.91 -28.00
N SER A 371 -7.44 30.84 -27.95
CA SER A 371 -8.32 32.00 -27.88
C SER A 371 -8.11 32.78 -26.58
N CYS A 372 -8.04 32.09 -25.44
CA CYS A 372 -7.80 32.70 -24.13
C CYS A 372 -6.46 33.43 -24.09
N PHE A 373 -5.37 32.78 -24.49
CA PHE A 373 -4.05 33.42 -24.51
C PHE A 373 -3.96 34.54 -25.54
N SER A 374 -4.65 34.44 -26.68
CA SER A 374 -4.72 35.52 -27.67
C SER A 374 -5.35 36.78 -27.08
N LEU A 375 -6.47 36.65 -26.36
CA LEU A 375 -7.11 37.77 -25.69
C LEU A 375 -6.21 38.41 -24.64
N ILE A 376 -5.57 37.61 -23.79
CA ILE A 376 -4.66 38.11 -22.75
C ILE A 376 -3.47 38.84 -23.38
N ILE A 377 -2.83 38.25 -24.39
CA ILE A 377 -1.68 38.84 -25.08
C ILE A 377 -2.06 40.15 -25.76
N GLN A 378 -3.24 40.22 -26.39
CA GLN A 378 -3.73 41.46 -26.99
C GLN A 378 -3.98 42.54 -25.94
N ALA A 379 -4.65 42.22 -24.83
CA ALA A 379 -4.91 43.18 -23.76
C ALA A 379 -3.61 43.74 -23.16
N LEU A 380 -2.60 42.88 -22.96
CA LEU A 380 -1.27 43.30 -22.49
C LEU A 380 -0.53 44.17 -23.51
N LYS A 381 -0.55 43.80 -24.79
CA LYS A 381 0.16 44.51 -25.87
C LYS A 381 -0.40 45.92 -26.10
N HIS A 382 -1.71 46.08 -25.97
CA HIS A 382 -2.38 47.39 -26.10
C HIS A 382 -2.34 48.21 -24.81
N GLY A 383 -1.75 47.69 -23.72
CA GLY A 383 -1.66 48.38 -22.43
C GLY A 383 -3.01 48.57 -21.74
N GLU A 384 -4.02 47.76 -22.10
CA GLU A 384 -5.37 47.86 -21.54
C GLU A 384 -5.43 47.39 -20.07
N VAL A 385 -4.49 46.53 -19.67
CA VAL A 385 -4.41 45.97 -18.33
C VAL A 385 -2.96 45.97 -17.83
N HIS A 386 -2.81 46.20 -16.51
CA HIS A 386 -1.52 46.13 -15.80
C HIS A 386 -1.65 45.13 -14.64
N PRO A 387 -1.77 43.82 -14.92
CA PRO A 387 -2.00 42.81 -13.89
C PRO A 387 -0.81 42.73 -12.94
N TRP A 388 -1.01 42.25 -11.71
CA TRP A 388 0.09 41.99 -10.76
C TRP A 388 0.52 40.52 -10.81
N ILE A 389 1.81 40.25 -10.61
CA ILE A 389 2.42 38.91 -10.58
C ILE A 389 3.35 38.74 -9.38
N HIS A 390 3.44 37.52 -8.85
CA HIS A 390 4.42 37.21 -7.80
C HIS A 390 5.86 37.32 -8.30
N ARG A 391 6.77 37.66 -7.37
CA ARG A 391 8.21 37.64 -7.65
C ARG A 391 8.68 36.19 -7.82
N GLY A 392 9.55 35.96 -8.81
CA GLY A 392 10.18 34.66 -9.06
C GLY A 392 9.42 33.75 -10.03
N SER A 393 8.23 34.13 -10.51
CA SER A 393 7.52 33.37 -11.56
C SER A 393 8.29 33.40 -12.87
N SER A 394 8.59 32.22 -13.43
CA SER A 394 9.39 32.07 -14.65
C SER A 394 8.59 31.61 -15.87
N SER A 395 7.28 31.42 -15.72
CA SER A 395 6.36 31.08 -16.80
C SER A 395 6.39 32.11 -17.94
N THR A 396 6.08 31.62 -19.14
CA THR A 396 6.07 32.42 -20.37
C THR A 396 5.10 33.60 -20.24
N LEU A 397 3.92 33.38 -19.66
CA LEU A 397 2.94 34.45 -19.42
C LEU A 397 3.48 35.49 -18.42
N SER A 398 4.14 35.08 -17.35
CA SER A 398 4.74 36.01 -16.38
C SER A 398 5.81 36.89 -17.02
N LYS A 399 6.65 36.33 -17.89
CA LYS A 399 7.67 37.09 -18.66
C LYS A 399 7.02 38.10 -19.60
N LEU A 400 5.94 37.72 -20.28
CA LEU A 400 5.18 38.62 -21.15
C LEU A 400 4.57 39.80 -20.39
N ILE A 401 4.01 39.55 -19.21
CA ILE A 401 3.47 40.59 -18.33
C ILE A 401 4.57 41.57 -17.89
N GLN A 402 5.75 41.05 -17.51
CA GLN A 402 6.88 41.92 -17.15
C GLN A 402 7.34 42.79 -18.32
N GLN A 403 7.40 42.23 -19.53
CA GLN A 403 7.79 42.97 -20.72
C GLN A 403 6.76 44.02 -21.13
N SER A 404 5.46 43.78 -20.88
CA SER A 404 4.41 44.74 -21.24
C SER A 404 4.53 46.03 -20.42
N TYR A 405 4.92 45.96 -19.15
CA TYR A 405 5.18 47.16 -18.33
C TYR A 405 6.26 48.08 -18.91
N HIS A 406 7.19 47.51 -19.69
CA HIS A 406 8.29 48.25 -20.32
C HIS A 406 8.00 48.62 -21.78
N GLY A 407 6.81 48.29 -22.30
CA GLY A 407 6.40 48.56 -23.68
C GLY A 407 7.17 47.75 -24.73
N SER A 408 7.89 46.70 -24.33
CA SER A 408 8.79 45.91 -25.20
C SER A 408 8.37 44.43 -25.26
N MET A 409 7.07 44.17 -25.33
CA MET A 409 6.51 42.82 -25.34
C MET A 409 6.87 42.07 -26.63
N GLN A 410 7.49 40.90 -26.50
CA GLN A 410 7.84 40.06 -27.64
C GLN A 410 6.58 39.48 -28.31
N SER A 411 6.63 39.34 -29.64
CA SER A 411 5.58 38.65 -30.39
C SER A 411 5.76 37.14 -30.24
N ILE A 412 4.78 36.47 -29.63
CA ILE A 412 4.77 35.00 -29.49
C ILE A 412 3.76 34.40 -30.47
N SER A 413 4.16 33.33 -31.16
CA SER A 413 3.26 32.55 -32.00
C SER A 413 2.55 31.50 -31.15
N LEU A 414 1.22 31.54 -31.07
CA LEU A 414 0.38 30.55 -30.40
C LEU A 414 0.11 29.34 -31.30
N SER A 415 1.17 28.74 -31.84
CA SER A 415 1.13 27.56 -32.69
C SER A 415 1.86 26.36 -32.07
N GLY A 416 1.57 25.16 -32.57
CA GLY A 416 2.14 23.91 -32.06
C GLY A 416 1.78 23.66 -30.60
N LEU A 417 2.76 23.28 -29.78
CA LEU A 417 2.55 22.97 -28.35
C LEU A 417 2.61 24.20 -27.44
N THR A 418 2.81 25.40 -27.98
CA THR A 418 3.02 26.63 -27.20
C THR A 418 1.86 26.94 -26.24
N PRO A 419 0.57 26.90 -26.66
CA PRO A 419 -0.54 27.18 -25.75
C PRO A 419 -0.64 26.18 -24.60
N ILE A 420 -0.40 24.89 -24.88
CA ILE A 420 -0.40 23.82 -23.87
C ILE A 420 0.74 24.05 -22.87
N ARG A 421 1.93 24.39 -23.36
CA ARG A 421 3.09 24.70 -22.53
C ARG A 421 2.82 25.89 -21.61
N MET A 422 2.24 26.97 -22.14
CA MET A 422 1.87 28.15 -21.36
C MET A 422 0.87 27.81 -20.25
N LEU A 423 -0.14 26.99 -20.55
CA LEU A 423 -1.15 26.57 -19.57
C LEU A 423 -0.55 25.67 -18.49
N LEU A 424 0.32 24.73 -18.88
CA LEU A 424 1.03 23.85 -17.95
C LEU A 424 1.94 24.65 -17.01
N GLU A 425 2.69 25.62 -17.53
CA GLU A 425 3.61 26.45 -16.74
C GLU A 425 2.87 27.24 -15.64
N ILE A 426 1.73 27.87 -15.96
CA ILE A 426 0.96 28.63 -14.95
C ILE A 426 0.29 27.71 -13.92
N GLY A 427 -0.16 26.51 -14.33
CA GLY A 427 -0.69 25.51 -13.41
C GLY A 427 0.37 24.98 -12.45
N LEU A 428 1.57 24.67 -12.95
CA LEU A 428 2.72 24.28 -12.14
C LEU A 428 3.11 25.36 -11.13
N ASP A 429 3.23 26.60 -11.58
CA ASP A 429 3.60 27.74 -10.73
C ASP A 429 2.57 27.95 -9.60
N LYS A 430 1.27 27.76 -9.89
CA LYS A 430 0.19 27.86 -8.90
C LYS A 430 0.26 26.70 -7.91
N MET A 431 0.26 25.46 -8.40
CA MET A 431 0.21 24.26 -7.55
C MET A 431 1.43 24.18 -6.63
N LYS A 432 2.64 24.49 -7.12
CA LYS A 432 3.84 24.52 -6.27
C LYS A 432 3.69 25.50 -5.10
N LYS A 433 3.15 26.70 -5.34
CA LYS A 433 2.90 27.68 -4.27
C LYS A 433 1.82 27.20 -3.30
N ASP A 434 0.81 26.49 -3.77
CA ASP A 434 -0.19 25.90 -2.89
C ASP A 434 0.38 24.81 -2.00
N TYR A 435 1.20 23.89 -2.53
CA TYR A 435 1.88 22.90 -1.69
C TYR A 435 2.86 23.54 -0.71
N ILE A 436 3.58 24.58 -1.14
CA ILE A 436 4.42 25.39 -0.23
C ILE A 436 3.56 25.96 0.90
N ASN A 437 2.41 26.57 0.59
CA ASN A 437 1.50 27.13 1.59
C ASN A 437 0.94 26.04 2.53
N CYS A 438 0.59 24.87 2.00
CA CYS A 438 0.10 23.75 2.80
C CYS A 438 1.17 23.23 3.76
N PHE A 439 2.37 22.91 3.26
CA PHE A 439 3.40 22.28 4.10
C PHE A 439 4.15 23.28 4.99
N ILE A 440 4.48 24.47 4.49
CA ILE A 440 5.17 25.48 5.29
C ILE A 440 4.18 26.22 6.19
N GLY A 441 2.98 26.54 5.69
CA GLY A 441 1.96 27.23 6.49
C GLY A 441 1.40 26.40 7.65
N GLN A 442 1.56 25.07 7.61
CA GLN A 442 1.25 24.16 8.72
C GLN A 442 2.50 23.74 9.52
N ASP A 443 3.65 24.39 9.30
CA ASP A 443 4.93 24.06 9.95
C ASP A 443 5.33 22.58 9.82
N LEU A 444 4.95 21.93 8.72
CA LEU A 444 5.27 20.52 8.43
C LEU A 444 6.57 20.35 7.65
N ALA A 445 7.00 21.39 6.92
CA ALA A 445 8.25 21.40 6.17
C ALA A 445 8.86 22.81 6.11
N THR A 446 10.12 22.87 5.69
CA THR A 446 10.80 24.12 5.34
C THR A 446 11.04 24.17 3.84
N PHE A 447 11.33 25.34 3.29
CA PHE A 447 11.66 25.49 1.87
C PHE A 447 12.82 24.57 1.45
N ASN A 448 13.84 24.42 2.30
CA ASN A 448 14.99 23.55 2.04
C ASN A 448 14.59 22.07 1.88
N TYR A 449 13.54 21.62 2.57
CA TYR A 449 13.02 20.27 2.42
C TYR A 449 12.20 20.09 1.14
N LEU A 450 11.52 21.15 0.70
CA LEU A 450 10.69 21.14 -0.51
C LEU A 450 11.48 21.42 -1.80
N ASP A 451 12.69 21.96 -1.71
CA ASP A 451 13.53 22.41 -2.86
C ASP A 451 13.60 21.39 -4.00
N TYR A 452 13.83 20.11 -3.67
CA TYR A 452 13.84 19.01 -4.66
C TYR A 452 12.55 18.98 -5.48
N PHE A 453 11.39 19.16 -4.85
CA PHE A 453 10.09 19.03 -5.50
C PHE A 453 9.66 20.27 -6.28
N ILE A 454 10.11 21.45 -5.87
CA ILE A 454 9.65 22.73 -6.42
C ILE A 454 10.64 23.36 -7.41
N THR A 455 11.90 22.89 -7.46
CA THR A 455 12.93 23.48 -8.32
C THR A 455 12.50 23.56 -9.80
N PRO A 456 12.71 24.70 -10.48
CA PRO A 456 12.44 24.86 -11.90
C PRO A 456 13.60 24.35 -12.78
N SER A 457 14.69 23.82 -12.19
CA SER A 457 15.92 23.44 -12.91
C SER A 457 15.82 22.17 -13.77
N VAL A 458 14.65 21.54 -13.82
CA VAL A 458 14.38 20.29 -14.54
C VAL A 458 13.28 20.50 -15.56
N GLU A 459 13.15 19.60 -16.53
CA GLU A 459 12.12 19.67 -17.56
C GLU A 459 10.69 19.70 -16.98
N LEU A 460 9.75 20.31 -17.68
CA LEU A 460 8.38 20.54 -17.19
C LEU A 460 7.70 19.23 -16.80
N GLU A 461 7.89 18.17 -17.59
CA GLU A 461 7.33 16.85 -17.31
C GLU A 461 7.82 16.32 -15.96
N GLU A 462 9.12 16.42 -15.68
CA GLU A 462 9.71 16.02 -14.40
C GLU A 462 9.18 16.89 -13.25
N GLN A 463 8.98 18.20 -13.47
CA GLN A 463 8.36 19.07 -12.47
C GLN A 463 6.95 18.60 -12.11
N VAL A 464 6.14 18.19 -13.10
CA VAL A 464 4.78 17.65 -12.88
C VAL A 464 4.85 16.35 -12.07
N HIS A 465 5.78 15.44 -12.39
CA HIS A 465 5.95 14.19 -11.63
C HIS A 465 6.36 14.46 -10.17
N ARG A 466 7.16 15.50 -9.90
CA ARG A 466 7.51 15.90 -8.54
C ARG A 466 6.34 16.54 -7.79
N VAL A 467 5.51 17.33 -8.47
CA VAL A 467 4.26 17.84 -7.90
C VAL A 467 3.29 16.70 -7.61
N LYS A 468 3.22 15.66 -8.46
CA LYS A 468 2.45 14.44 -8.17
C LYS A 468 2.91 13.74 -6.89
N LYS A 469 4.23 13.67 -6.64
CA LYS A 469 4.77 13.18 -5.38
C LYS A 469 4.32 14.06 -4.20
N LEU A 470 4.43 15.38 -4.29
CA LEU A 470 3.97 16.29 -3.23
C LEU A 470 2.48 16.13 -2.92
N HIS A 471 1.66 15.94 -3.95
CA HIS A 471 0.22 15.72 -3.77
C HIS A 471 -0.05 14.44 -2.99
N HIS A 472 0.56 13.32 -3.38
CA HIS A 472 0.35 12.06 -2.68
C HIS A 472 0.80 12.13 -1.21
N MET A 473 1.88 12.87 -0.93
CA MET A 473 2.28 13.16 0.45
C MET A 473 1.21 13.96 1.21
N LEU A 474 0.60 14.96 0.55
CA LEU A 474 -0.49 15.74 1.13
C LEU A 474 -1.69 14.84 1.44
N GLU A 475 -2.07 13.94 0.53
CA GLU A 475 -3.16 12.97 0.75
C GLU A 475 -2.88 12.10 1.98
N VAL A 476 -1.66 11.56 2.12
CA VAL A 476 -1.23 10.77 3.29
C VAL A 476 -1.37 11.56 4.59
N VAL A 477 -0.89 12.80 4.62
CA VAL A 477 -0.93 13.66 5.82
C VAL A 477 -2.36 14.08 6.15
N VAL A 478 -3.13 14.51 5.17
CA VAL A 478 -4.49 15.00 5.36
C VAL A 478 -5.43 13.87 5.76
N ILE A 479 -5.28 12.67 5.21
CA ILE A 479 -6.06 11.51 5.68
C ILE A 479 -5.80 11.23 7.16
N CYS A 480 -4.54 11.25 7.59
CA CYS A 480 -4.23 11.04 9.01
C CYS A 480 -4.74 12.19 9.90
N ASN A 481 -4.70 13.44 9.43
CA ASN A 481 -5.27 14.55 10.18
C ASN A 481 -6.81 14.47 10.25
N ALA A 482 -7.48 14.22 9.12
CA ALA A 482 -8.92 14.27 9.02
C ALA A 482 -9.61 13.07 9.66
N PHE A 483 -9.10 11.87 9.42
CA PHE A 483 -9.75 10.64 9.90
C PHE A 483 -9.26 10.22 11.28
N LEU A 484 -7.97 10.40 11.59
CA LEU A 484 -7.40 10.00 12.88
C LEU A 484 -7.22 11.16 13.86
N THR A 485 -7.52 12.40 13.46
CA THR A 485 -7.34 13.61 14.29
C THR A 485 -5.91 13.78 14.81
N LEU A 486 -4.90 13.32 14.05
CA LEU A 486 -3.51 13.40 14.48
C LEU A 486 -3.05 14.86 14.55
N GLY A 487 -2.49 15.25 15.70
CA GLY A 487 -1.86 16.55 15.87
C GLY A 487 -0.48 16.67 15.21
N HIS A 488 0.05 17.90 15.20
CA HIS A 488 1.34 18.25 14.60
C HIS A 488 2.50 17.34 15.03
N GLU A 489 2.53 16.92 16.30
CA GLU A 489 3.54 16.02 16.86
C GLU A 489 3.70 14.69 16.09
N ASN A 490 2.63 14.23 15.42
CA ASN A 490 2.61 13.01 14.61
C ASN A 490 2.64 13.32 13.10
N LEU A 491 2.00 14.40 12.67
CA LEU A 491 1.98 14.80 11.25
C LEU A 491 3.35 15.27 10.75
N PHE A 492 4.14 15.95 11.58
CA PHE A 492 5.49 16.38 11.22
C PHE A 492 6.40 15.19 10.90
N PRO A 493 6.63 14.20 11.79
CA PRO A 493 7.49 13.06 11.48
C PRO A 493 6.96 12.21 10.31
N LEU A 494 5.64 12.09 10.15
CA LEU A 494 5.04 11.46 8.96
C LEU A 494 5.45 12.20 7.68
N THR A 495 5.30 13.52 7.67
CA THR A 495 5.70 14.37 6.52
C THR A 495 7.19 14.21 6.21
N GLN A 496 8.05 14.18 7.23
CA GLN A 496 9.49 13.97 7.05
C GLN A 496 9.81 12.59 6.47
N SER A 497 9.10 11.55 6.89
CA SER A 497 9.22 10.19 6.34
C SER A 497 8.85 10.18 4.84
N CYS A 498 7.74 10.80 4.48
CA CYS A 498 7.28 10.94 3.11
C CYS A 498 8.26 11.74 2.23
N LEU A 499 8.76 12.89 2.73
CA LEU A 499 9.76 13.72 2.04
C LEU A 499 11.02 12.92 1.72
N LYS A 500 11.53 12.17 2.70
CA LYS A 500 12.72 11.35 2.53
C LYS A 500 12.49 10.25 1.49
N TYR A 501 11.38 9.52 1.61
CA TYR A 501 11.05 8.44 0.68
C TYR A 501 10.99 8.95 -0.77
N TYR A 502 10.19 9.98 -1.04
CA TYR A 502 9.97 10.46 -2.41
C TYR A 502 11.14 11.22 -3.03
N LYS A 503 12.08 11.68 -2.23
CA LYS A 503 13.35 12.21 -2.73
C LYS A 503 14.26 11.12 -3.29
N GLU A 504 14.22 9.93 -2.70
CA GLU A 504 15.13 8.81 -3.02
C GLU A 504 14.48 7.74 -3.91
N ASN A 505 13.15 7.70 -3.98
CA ASN A 505 12.40 6.63 -4.64
C ASN A 505 11.46 7.16 -5.73
N PRO A 506 11.11 6.34 -6.74
CA PRO A 506 10.05 6.69 -7.67
C PRO A 506 8.69 6.81 -6.98
N TRP A 507 7.72 7.37 -7.68
CA TRP A 507 6.33 7.40 -7.20
C TRP A 507 5.78 5.97 -7.12
N ASN A 508 5.14 5.62 -6.00
CA ASN A 508 4.63 4.28 -5.74
C ASN A 508 3.47 4.32 -4.72
N GLU A 509 2.24 4.19 -5.19
CA GLU A 509 1.03 4.14 -4.34
C GLU A 509 0.94 2.89 -3.46
N GLN A 510 1.66 1.83 -3.82
CA GLN A 510 1.68 0.58 -3.06
C GLN A 510 2.63 0.65 -1.86
N HIS A 511 3.40 1.75 -1.73
CA HIS A 511 4.24 1.96 -0.57
C HIS A 511 3.40 2.20 0.70
N VAL A 512 3.80 1.55 1.79
CA VAL A 512 3.15 1.67 3.09
C VAL A 512 4.05 2.50 4.00
N PHE A 513 3.59 3.69 4.37
CA PHE A 513 4.29 4.55 5.32
C PHE A 513 4.04 4.06 6.74
N GLN A 514 5.11 3.93 7.53
CA GLN A 514 5.03 3.51 8.92
C GLN A 514 5.27 4.69 9.87
N LEU A 515 4.36 4.86 10.83
CA LEU A 515 4.44 5.89 11.86
C LEU A 515 4.24 5.27 13.26
N PRO A 516 5.28 5.22 14.11
CA PRO A 516 5.12 4.86 15.50
C PRO A 516 4.18 5.86 16.21
N ILE A 517 3.17 5.35 16.92
CA ILE A 517 2.18 6.17 17.60
C ILE A 517 1.95 5.69 19.03
N ARG A 518 1.56 6.61 19.92
CA ARG A 518 1.11 6.22 21.26
C ARG A 518 -0.32 5.69 21.20
N PRO A 519 -0.62 4.52 21.78
CA PRO A 519 -1.99 3.97 21.79
C PRO A 519 -3.05 4.94 22.33
N SER A 520 -2.70 5.80 23.28
CA SER A 520 -3.61 6.79 23.87
C SER A 520 -4.17 7.81 22.87
N ILE A 521 -3.49 8.05 21.75
CA ILE A 521 -3.92 9.03 20.74
C ILE A 521 -5.06 8.47 19.89
N ILE A 522 -5.07 7.15 19.67
CA ILE A 522 -6.00 6.45 18.78
C ILE A 522 -6.91 5.48 19.56
N SER A 523 -6.98 5.60 20.88
CA SER A 523 -7.67 4.62 21.74
C SER A 523 -9.13 4.43 21.40
N HIS A 524 -9.81 5.51 21.03
CA HIS A 524 -11.22 5.51 20.65
C HIS A 524 -11.52 4.67 19.38
N PHE A 525 -10.53 4.45 18.50
CA PHE A 525 -10.73 3.66 17.30
C PHE A 525 -10.65 2.15 17.51
N TYR A 526 -10.05 1.68 18.62
CA TYR A 526 -9.78 0.24 18.80
C TYR A 526 -10.34 -0.34 20.11
N GLN A 527 -10.66 0.49 21.10
CA GLN A 527 -11.14 0.00 22.40
C GLN A 527 -12.54 -0.65 22.33
N GLU A 528 -13.39 -0.20 21.40
CA GLU A 528 -14.74 -0.74 21.19
C GLU A 528 -14.85 -1.55 19.88
N SER A 529 -13.74 -1.67 19.15
CA SER A 529 -13.69 -2.34 17.86
C SER A 529 -13.06 -3.72 17.97
N HIS A 530 -13.31 -4.52 16.94
CA HIS A 530 -12.78 -5.87 16.86
C HIS A 530 -11.50 -5.91 16.02
N PRO A 531 -10.46 -6.64 16.45
CA PRO A 531 -9.24 -6.73 15.68
C PRO A 531 -9.46 -7.51 14.38
N HIS A 532 -8.82 -7.05 13.30
CA HIS A 532 -8.69 -7.79 12.06
C HIS A 532 -7.83 -9.03 12.25
N ILE A 533 -6.76 -8.88 13.05
CA ILE A 533 -5.88 -9.97 13.48
C ILE A 533 -5.63 -9.80 14.98
N TRP A 534 -5.76 -10.87 15.75
CA TRP A 534 -5.29 -10.92 17.14
C TRP A 534 -4.44 -12.17 17.33
N ARG A 535 -3.27 -12.03 17.94
CA ARG A 535 -2.32 -13.13 18.10
C ARG A 535 -1.68 -13.09 19.48
N VAL A 536 -1.53 -14.27 20.07
CA VAL A 536 -0.67 -14.48 21.24
C VAL A 536 0.45 -15.44 20.90
N GLU A 537 1.63 -15.15 21.41
CA GLU A 537 2.83 -15.94 21.26
C GLU A 537 3.33 -16.34 22.64
N VAL A 538 3.49 -17.65 22.87
CA VAL A 538 4.16 -18.20 24.05
C VAL A 538 5.59 -18.52 23.67
N LEU A 539 6.52 -17.91 24.39
CA LEU A 539 7.95 -17.93 24.12
C LEU A 539 8.70 -18.59 25.29
N SER A 540 9.70 -19.41 24.96
CA SER A 540 10.69 -19.91 25.92
C SER A 540 12.08 -19.96 25.31
N GLY A 541 13.13 -19.91 26.13
CA GLY A 541 14.52 -19.83 25.66
C GLY A 541 14.95 -18.41 25.28
N HIS A 542 16.11 -18.29 24.62
CA HIS A 542 16.65 -17.01 24.17
C HIS A 542 17.52 -17.18 22.91
N GLY A 543 17.56 -16.14 22.06
CA GLY A 543 18.37 -16.12 20.84
C GLY A 543 17.99 -17.24 19.87
N GLN A 544 18.97 -17.96 19.33
CA GLN A 544 18.73 -19.06 18.37
C GLN A 544 18.06 -20.32 18.98
N LYS A 545 17.90 -20.36 20.32
CA LYS A 545 17.15 -21.40 21.03
C LYS A 545 15.76 -20.93 21.46
N GLU A 546 15.31 -19.76 20.98
CA GLU A 546 13.96 -19.29 21.26
C GLU A 546 12.93 -20.20 20.58
N LEU A 547 12.05 -20.77 21.40
CA LEU A 547 10.97 -21.65 21.00
C LEU A 547 9.68 -20.84 21.09
N LYS A 548 8.89 -20.91 20.02
CA LYS A 548 7.66 -20.13 19.88
C LYS A 548 6.48 -21.03 19.56
N THR A 549 5.39 -20.85 20.28
CA THR A 549 4.07 -21.35 19.90
C THR A 549 3.15 -20.15 19.77
N SER A 550 2.52 -19.96 18.61
CA SER A 550 1.60 -18.85 18.38
C SER A 550 0.20 -19.34 18.11
N TRP A 551 -0.77 -18.58 18.59
CA TRP A 551 -2.19 -18.79 18.33
C TRP A 551 -2.78 -17.46 17.86
N GLN A 552 -3.52 -17.49 16.75
CA GLN A 552 -4.02 -16.31 16.05
C GLN A 552 -5.50 -16.46 15.71
N LEU A 553 -6.21 -15.34 15.82
CA LEU A 553 -7.51 -15.07 15.24
C LEU A 553 -7.34 -14.07 14.10
N SER A 554 -8.05 -14.30 12.99
CA SER A 554 -8.04 -13.38 11.86
C SER A 554 -9.40 -13.38 11.17
N SER A 555 -9.84 -12.24 10.67
CA SER A 555 -11.15 -12.14 9.98
C SER A 555 -11.11 -12.71 8.56
N ARG A 556 -9.92 -13.01 8.03
CA ARG A 556 -9.69 -13.70 6.76
C ARG A 556 -8.86 -14.96 7.00
N SER A 557 -8.97 -15.94 6.10
CA SER A 557 -8.15 -17.14 6.15
C SER A 557 -6.66 -16.76 6.05
N ALA A 558 -5.85 -17.28 6.98
CA ALA A 558 -4.40 -17.12 6.94
C ALA A 558 -3.73 -17.99 5.84
N VAL A 559 -4.49 -18.93 5.26
CA VAL A 559 -4.03 -19.88 4.23
C VAL A 559 -4.87 -19.77 2.96
N ASP A 560 -4.21 -19.94 1.81
CA ASP A 560 -4.73 -19.74 0.45
C ASP A 560 -5.11 -21.03 -0.29
N HIS A 561 -4.69 -22.19 0.23
CA HIS A 561 -4.78 -23.50 -0.43
C HIS A 561 -5.72 -24.50 0.28
N VAL A 562 -6.31 -24.10 1.42
CA VAL A 562 -7.32 -24.89 2.13
C VAL A 562 -8.66 -24.19 1.93
N CYS A 563 -9.63 -24.92 1.40
CA CYS A 563 -11.01 -24.45 1.32
C CYS A 563 -11.70 -24.71 2.66
N PHE A 564 -12.37 -23.70 3.21
CA PHE A 564 -13.22 -23.85 4.39
C PHE A 564 -14.67 -23.82 3.93
N ASP A 565 -15.48 -24.75 4.41
CA ASP A 565 -16.93 -24.71 4.18
C ASP A 565 -17.48 -23.46 4.87
N ILE A 566 -17.76 -22.42 4.09
CA ILE A 566 -18.45 -21.23 4.57
C ILE A 566 -19.93 -21.62 4.64
N PRO A 567 -20.58 -21.61 5.82
CA PRO A 567 -22.02 -21.77 5.86
C PRO A 567 -22.65 -20.61 5.06
N ASP A 568 -23.55 -20.93 4.12
CA ASP A 568 -24.21 -19.96 3.22
C ASP A 568 -24.70 -18.72 4.00
N VAL A 569 -23.93 -17.63 3.97
CA VAL A 569 -24.38 -16.31 4.44
C VAL A 569 -24.98 -15.62 3.21
N PRO A 570 -26.24 -15.13 3.26
CA PRO A 570 -26.84 -14.46 2.12
C PRO A 570 -26.00 -13.26 1.69
N VAL A 571 -25.78 -13.16 0.38
CA VAL A 571 -25.15 -12.02 -0.29
C VAL A 571 -26.12 -10.84 -0.26
N ASP A 572 -26.36 -10.28 0.92
CA ASP A 572 -27.02 -8.99 1.13
C ASP A 572 -26.37 -8.33 2.33
N MET A 573 -25.13 -7.84 2.13
CA MET A 573 -24.49 -6.89 3.04
C MET A 573 -25.25 -5.56 2.97
N THR A 574 -26.41 -5.50 3.64
CA THR A 574 -27.00 -4.25 4.10
C THR A 574 -26.87 -4.22 5.62
N LEU A 575 -25.81 -3.54 6.07
CA LEU A 575 -25.51 -3.30 7.48
C LEU A 575 -26.62 -2.43 8.10
N SER A 576 -27.60 -3.08 8.72
CA SER A 576 -28.33 -2.48 9.83
C SER A 576 -27.77 -3.05 11.12
N GLY A 577 -27.24 -2.15 11.96
CA GLY A 577 -26.60 -2.50 13.22
C GLY A 577 -27.59 -3.14 14.17
N GLU A 578 -27.27 -4.36 14.63
CA GLU A 578 -27.16 -4.77 16.03
C GLU A 578 -26.99 -6.30 16.07
N SER A 579 -25.79 -6.74 16.47
CA SER A 579 -25.45 -8.14 16.81
C SER A 579 -25.30 -9.17 15.67
N GLU A 580 -24.47 -8.91 14.66
CA GLU A 580 -23.81 -10.01 13.94
C GLU A 580 -22.52 -10.41 14.68
N GLU A 581 -22.46 -11.63 15.20
CA GLU A 581 -21.26 -12.14 15.85
C GLU A 581 -20.14 -12.30 14.82
N ILE A 582 -19.02 -11.62 15.06
CA ILE A 582 -17.87 -11.64 14.15
C ILE A 582 -17.28 -13.05 14.10
N GLN A 583 -17.15 -13.57 12.88
CA GLN A 583 -16.53 -14.85 12.63
C GLN A 583 -15.02 -14.70 12.49
N TYR A 584 -14.28 -15.62 13.12
CA TYR A 584 -12.83 -15.67 13.02
C TYR A 584 -12.33 -17.00 12.45
N TYR A 585 -11.26 -16.91 11.66
CA TYR A 585 -10.36 -18.02 11.38
C TYR A 585 -9.35 -18.13 12.51
N ARG A 586 -9.13 -19.35 12.99
CA ARG A 586 -8.15 -19.69 14.02
C ARG A 586 -6.95 -20.33 13.38
N THR A 587 -5.76 -19.85 13.69
CA THR A 587 -4.51 -20.44 13.22
C THR A 587 -3.59 -20.71 14.41
N GLN A 588 -3.07 -21.93 14.53
CA GLN A 588 -2.09 -22.29 15.54
C GLN A 588 -0.79 -22.71 14.87
N VAL A 589 0.33 -22.12 15.30
CA VAL A 589 1.68 -22.53 14.89
C VAL A 589 2.40 -23.12 16.07
N SER A 590 2.77 -24.38 15.94
CA SER A 590 3.56 -25.12 16.92
C SER A 590 4.97 -25.35 16.38
N CYS A 591 5.97 -25.26 17.25
CA CYS A 591 7.36 -25.54 16.93
C CYS A 591 7.85 -26.75 17.73
N SER A 592 8.78 -27.52 17.19
CA SER A 592 9.50 -28.60 17.87
C SER A 592 10.95 -28.60 17.39
N GLN A 593 11.92 -28.80 18.28
CA GLN A 593 13.34 -28.90 17.90
C GLN A 593 13.89 -30.29 18.20
N VAL A 594 14.70 -30.80 17.27
CA VAL A 594 15.41 -32.08 17.41
C VAL A 594 16.89 -31.83 17.14
N HIS A 595 17.75 -32.21 18.08
CA HIS A 595 19.19 -32.12 17.89
C HIS A 595 19.74 -33.44 17.33
N PHE A 596 20.68 -33.34 16.40
CA PHE A 596 21.42 -34.50 15.93
C PHE A 596 22.49 -34.82 16.97
N VAL A 597 22.33 -35.97 17.64
CA VAL A 597 23.27 -36.50 18.65
C VAL A 597 24.28 -37.40 17.98
#